data_AF-A0A9E4BIX3-F1
#
_entry.id   AF-A0A9E4BIX3-F1
#
_cell.length_a   1.000
_cell.length_b   1.000
_cell.length_c   1.000
_cell.angle_alpha   90.00
_cell.angle_beta   90.00
_cell.angle_gamma   90.00
#
_symmetry.space_group_name_H-M   'P 1'
#
loop_
_entity.id
_entity.type
_entity.pdbx_description
1 polymer ?
#
loop_
_entity_poly.entity_id
_entity_poly.type
_entity_poly.pdbx_seq_one_letter_code
_entity_poly.pdbx_strand_id
1 'polypeptide(L)'
;MNITRDVLADRLKLYLNGQLSLESLVSWAEDAMMEGEFEDRDLPLIRDIVAKLGVSDVAAFGLTWEDARSMLEALGYRPKLSFELLER
;
A
#
# COMPACT_ATOMS: atom_id res chain seq x y z
N MET A 1 10.82 9.13 8.35
CA MET A 1 9.89 9.47 7.23
C MET A 1 8.49 9.67 7.79
N ASN A 2 7.76 10.75 7.48
CA ASN A 2 6.40 10.89 8.01
C ASN A 2 5.41 9.99 7.24
N ILE A 3 4.73 9.08 7.94
CA ILE A 3 3.80 8.10 7.40
C ILE A 3 2.39 8.52 7.76
N THR A 4 1.68 9.03 6.77
CA THR A 4 0.27 9.40 6.88
C THR A 4 -0.58 8.45 6.06
N ARG A 5 -1.89 8.53 6.28
CA ARG A 5 -2.90 7.87 5.45
C ARG A 5 -2.73 8.16 3.96
N ASP A 6 -2.43 9.41 3.60
CA ASP A 6 -2.30 9.85 2.21
C ASP A 6 -1.04 9.29 1.55
N VAL A 7 0.08 9.28 2.28
CA VAL A 7 1.32 8.65 1.81
C VAL A 7 1.10 7.17 1.53
N LEU A 8 0.40 6.47 2.41
CA LEU A 8 0.12 5.05 2.25
C LEU A 8 -0.82 4.77 1.07
N ALA A 9 -1.86 5.58 0.90
CA ALA A 9 -2.76 5.51 -0.25
C ALA A 9 -2.03 5.76 -1.57
N ASP A 10 -1.10 6.71 -1.60
CA ASP A 10 -0.28 6.99 -2.79
C ASP A 10 0.63 5.81 -3.15
N ARG A 11 1.25 5.14 -2.17
CA ARG A 11 2.07 3.94 -2.42
C ARG A 11 1.25 2.80 -3.02
N LEU A 12 0.07 2.53 -2.45
CA LEU A 12 -0.86 1.55 -2.98
C LEU A 12 -1.33 1.92 -4.39
N LYS A 13 -1.64 3.20 -4.64
CA LYS A 13 -2.01 3.69 -5.97
C LYS A 13 -0.90 3.49 -6.99
N LEU A 14 0.36 3.81 -6.66
CA LEU A 14 1.49 3.60 -7.58
C LEU A 14 1.65 2.11 -7.91
N TYR A 15 1.54 1.23 -6.90
CA TYR A 15 1.61 -0.21 -7.09
C TYR A 15 0.49 -0.73 -8.00
N LEU A 16 -0.75 -0.37 -7.72
CA LEU A 16 -1.92 -0.82 -8.49
C LEU A 16 -1.92 -0.30 -9.94
N ASN A 17 -1.26 0.83 -10.21
CA ASN A 17 -1.07 1.36 -11.56
C ASN A 17 0.21 0.83 -12.24
N GLY A 18 0.93 -0.13 -11.64
CA GLY A 18 2.16 -0.69 -12.19
C GLY A 18 3.35 0.29 -12.22
N GLN A 19 3.25 1.40 -11.50
CA GLN A 19 4.30 2.43 -11.41
C GLN A 19 5.29 2.16 -10.26
N LEU A 20 4.95 1.21 -9.38
CA LEU A 20 5.78 0.70 -8.30
C LEU A 20 5.71 -0.83 -8.33
N SER A 21 6.85 -1.52 -8.25
CA SER A 21 6.86 -2.98 -8.15
C SER A 21 6.44 -3.44 -6.76
N LEU A 22 6.05 -4.71 -6.62
CA LEU A 22 5.75 -5.29 -5.30
C LEU A 22 6.99 -5.23 -4.39
N GLU A 23 8.17 -5.59 -4.90
CA GLU A 23 9.44 -5.55 -4.17
C GLU A 23 9.74 -4.14 -3.63
N SER A 24 9.57 -3.11 -4.46
CA SER A 24 9.79 -1.73 -4.02
C SER A 24 8.73 -1.25 -3.03
N LEU A 25 7.50 -1.76 -3.10
CA LEU A 25 6.47 -1.48 -2.10
C LEU A 25 6.80 -2.13 -0.75
N VAL A 26 7.27 -3.38 -0.76
CA VAL A 26 7.68 -4.14 0.42
C VAL A 26 8.88 -3.47 1.09
N SER A 27 9.94 -3.19 0.33
CA SER A 27 11.14 -2.51 0.85
C SER A 27 10.79 -1.14 1.44
N TRP A 28 9.91 -0.36 0.80
CA TRP A 28 9.44 0.89 1.37
C TRP A 28 8.69 0.70 2.70
N ALA A 29 7.88 -0.36 2.81
CA ALA A 29 7.13 -0.65 4.02
C ALA A 29 8.05 -1.11 5.17
N GLU A 30 9.10 -1.88 4.87
CA GLU A 30 10.14 -2.25 5.83
C GLU A 30 10.87 -1.00 6.37
N ASP A 31 11.34 -0.11 5.47
CA ASP A 31 11.96 1.16 5.85
C ASP A 31 11.01 2.04 6.67
N ALA A 32 9.75 2.12 6.27
CA ALA A 32 8.71 2.85 7.00
C ALA A 32 8.47 2.27 8.40
N MET A 33 8.55 0.94 8.56
CA MET A 33 8.38 0.31 9.87
C MET A 33 9.60 0.55 10.78
N MET A 34 10.80 0.61 10.22
CA MET A 34 12.04 0.82 10.98
C MET A 34 12.28 2.29 11.35
N GLU A 35 12.01 3.22 10.43
CA GLU A 35 12.42 4.63 10.53
C GLU A 35 11.26 5.63 10.35
N GLY A 36 10.03 5.13 10.23
CA GLY A 36 8.84 5.94 10.04
C GLY A 36 8.36 6.62 11.32
N GLU A 37 7.89 7.85 11.16
CA GLU A 37 7.09 8.57 12.16
C GLU A 37 5.63 8.47 11.70
N PHE A 38 4.78 7.77 12.44
CA PHE A 38 3.40 7.50 12.06
C PHE A 38 2.46 8.59 12.58
N GLU A 39 1.48 9.01 11.77
CA GLU A 39 0.45 9.96 12.21
C GLU A 39 -0.40 9.38 13.36
N ASP A 40 -0.47 10.10 14.48
CA ASP A 40 -1.18 9.66 15.70
C ASP A 40 -2.67 9.36 15.47
N ARG A 41 -3.33 10.17 14.63
CA ARG A 41 -4.80 10.17 14.45
C ARG A 41 -5.35 8.86 13.88
N ASP A 42 -4.51 8.03 13.26
CA ASP A 42 -4.86 6.71 12.72
C ASP A 42 -3.74 5.69 12.90
N LEU A 43 -2.88 5.89 13.90
CA LEU A 43 -1.65 5.12 14.06
C LEU A 43 -1.85 3.60 13.98
N PRO A 44 -2.84 2.99 14.67
CA PRO A 44 -3.04 1.54 14.58
C PRO A 44 -3.33 1.08 13.15
N LEU A 45 -4.21 1.78 12.43
CA LEU A 45 -4.58 1.44 11.06
C LEU A 45 -3.38 1.56 10.11
N ILE A 46 -2.68 2.69 10.16
CA ILE A 46 -1.54 2.97 9.27
C ILE A 46 -0.42 1.95 9.53
N ARG A 47 -0.08 1.72 10.80
CA ARG A 47 0.97 0.78 11.19
C ARG A 47 0.63 -0.65 10.77
N ASP A 48 -0.61 -1.10 10.98
CA ASP A 48 -1.00 -2.47 10.66
C ASP A 48 -1.00 -2.73 9.14
N ILE A 49 -1.37 -1.72 8.33
CA ILE A 49 -1.24 -1.81 6.87
C ILE A 49 0.23 -1.84 6.46
N VAL A 50 1.09 -0.96 7.00
CA VAL A 50 2.53 -0.97 6.70
C VAL A 50 3.16 -2.32 7.08
N ALA A 51 2.84 -2.86 8.25
CA ALA A 51 3.32 -4.18 8.66
C ALA A 51 2.91 -5.30 7.70
N LYS A 52 1.66 -5.28 7.20
CA LYS A 52 1.20 -6.25 6.20
C LYS A 52 1.91 -6.10 4.86
N LEU A 53 2.15 -4.86 4.42
CA LEU A 53 2.89 -4.59 3.19
C LEU A 53 4.34 -5.07 3.27
N GLY A 54 5.01 -4.92 4.42
CA GLY A 54 6.39 -5.34 4.62
C GLY A 54 6.65 -6.85 4.54
N VAL A 55 5.62 -7.68 4.42
CA VAL A 55 5.75 -9.15 4.26
C VAL A 55 5.05 -9.67 3.00
N SER A 56 4.58 -8.78 2.12
CA SER A 56 3.69 -9.11 1.01
C SER A 56 4.35 -9.80 -0.19
N ASP A 57 5.68 -9.90 -0.22
CA ASP A 57 6.45 -10.68 -1.20
C ASP A 57 6.54 -12.17 -0.85
N VAL A 58 6.24 -12.54 0.40
CA VAL A 58 6.16 -13.93 0.83
C VAL A 58 4.86 -14.54 0.32
N ALA A 59 4.94 -15.69 -0.37
CA ALA A 59 3.79 -16.31 -1.04
C ALA A 59 2.56 -16.55 -0.14
N ALA A 60 2.76 -16.87 1.15
CA ALA A 60 1.68 -17.06 2.11
C ALA A 60 0.99 -15.75 2.55
N PHE A 61 1.60 -14.61 2.27
CA PHE A 61 1.17 -13.26 2.66
C PHE A 61 1.01 -12.32 1.45
N GLY A 62 0.94 -12.89 0.24
CA GLY A 62 0.86 -12.14 -1.01
C GLY A 62 -0.22 -11.06 -0.99
N LEU A 63 0.11 -9.88 -1.51
CA LEU A 63 -0.83 -8.77 -1.64
C LEU A 63 -1.83 -9.03 -2.77
N THR A 64 -3.08 -9.34 -2.40
CA THR A 64 -4.17 -9.49 -3.37
C THR A 64 -4.79 -8.14 -3.75
N TRP A 65 -5.56 -8.13 -4.84
CA TRP A 65 -6.38 -6.96 -5.21
C TRP A 65 -7.39 -6.63 -4.11
N GLU A 66 -8.04 -7.64 -3.53
CA GLU A 66 -9.01 -7.47 -2.44
C GLU A 66 -8.38 -6.87 -1.19
N ASP A 67 -7.15 -7.26 -0.86
CA ASP A 67 -6.37 -6.66 0.23
C ASP A 67 -6.10 -5.19 -0.05
N ALA A 68 -5.52 -4.87 -1.22
CA ALA A 68 -5.19 -3.49 -1.58
C ALA A 68 -6.45 -2.59 -1.61
N ARG A 69 -7.58 -3.09 -2.13
CA ARG A 69 -8.86 -2.39 -2.10
C ARG A 69 -9.32 -2.13 -0.66
N SER A 70 -9.29 -3.16 0.19
CA SER A 70 -9.76 -3.05 1.58
C SER A 70 -8.89 -2.07 2.38
N MET A 71 -7.58 -2.07 2.14
CA MET A 71 -6.66 -1.08 2.71
C MET A 71 -7.03 0.34 2.27
N LEU A 72 -7.21 0.57 0.97
CA LEU A 72 -7.60 1.89 0.45
C LEU A 72 -8.93 2.36 1.04
N GLU A 73 -9.94 1.48 1.13
CA GLU A 73 -11.25 1.81 1.71
C GLU A 73 -11.15 2.17 3.19
N ALA A 74 -10.32 1.44 3.97
CA ALA A 74 -10.05 1.76 5.36
C ALA A 74 -9.33 3.11 5.52
N LEU A 75 -8.47 3.46 4.56
CA LEU A 75 -7.82 4.77 4.45
C LEU A 75 -8.77 5.87 3.93
N GLY A 76 -10.04 5.58 3.65
CA GLY A 76 -11.03 6.56 3.16
C GLY A 76 -11.01 6.79 1.66
N TYR A 77 -10.29 5.96 0.89
CA TYR A 77 -10.20 6.02 -0.57
C TYR A 77 -11.00 4.89 -1.21
N ARG A 78 -11.72 5.18 -2.29
CA ARG A 78 -12.37 4.15 -3.10
C ARG A 78 -11.62 3.99 -4.42
N PRO A 79 -10.95 2.85 -4.67
CA PRO A 79 -10.29 2.63 -5.96
C PRO A 79 -11.33 2.58 -7.08
N LYS A 80 -11.01 3.21 -8.21
CA LYS A 80 -11.79 3.15 -9.45
C LYS A 80 -10.90 2.58 -10.54
N LEU A 81 -11.35 1.49 -11.14
CA LEU A 81 -10.64 0.84 -12.25
C LEU A 81 -10.97 1.52 -13.58
N SER A 82 -9.94 1.71 -14.40
CA SER A 82 -10.03 2.09 -15.81
C SER A 82 -9.27 1.06 -16.64
N PHE A 83 -9.79 0.74 -17.81
CA PHE A 83 -9.20 -0.23 -18.72
C PHE A 83 -8.94 0.45 -20.05
N GLU A 84 -7.77 0.19 -20.63
CA GLU A 84 -7.40 0.66 -21.96
C GLU A 84 -7.30 -0.54 -22.89
N LEU A 85 -7.87 -0.42 -24.09
CA LEU A 85 -7.72 -1.43 -25.13
C LEU A 85 -6.33 -1.25 -25.75
N LEU A 86 -5.47 -2.25 -25.60
CA LEU A 86 -4.20 -2.29 -26.32
C LEU A 86 -4.49 -2.73 -27.76
N GLU A 87 -4.26 -1.83 -28.71
CA GLU A 87 -4.20 -2.20 -30.13
C GLU A 87 -2.97 -3.11 -30.32
N ARG A 88 -3.22 -4.32 -30.84
CA ARG A 88 -2.18 -5.33 -31.12
C ARG A 88 -1.59 -5.14 -32.50
#